data_AF-A0A354IDW2-F1
#
_entry.id   AF-A0A354IDW2-F1
#
_cell.length_a   1.000
_cell.length_b   1.000
_cell.length_c   1.000
_cell.angle_alpha   90.00
_cell.angle_beta   90.00
_cell.angle_gamma   90.00
#
_symmetry.space_group_name_H-M   'P 1'
#
loop_
_entity.id
_entity.type
_entity.pdbx_description
1 polymer ?
#
loop_
_entity_poly.entity_id
_entity_poly.type
_entity_poly.pdbx_seq_one_letter_code
_entity_poly.pdbx_strand_id
1 'polypeptide(L)'
;MPLIKKVQKGLAWTLYSALPVRKNKVVVTSFYGRGYSDNPKAIVDELLTRDAGLDIVWLAKDPDHAGVPQGVRVVRYDTPAAIRELSTARVWVDNCR
;
A
#
# COMPACT_ATOMS: atom_id res chain seq x y z
N MET A 1 -4.69 4.03 -20.83
CA MET A 1 -4.22 2.76 -20.26
C MET A 1 -4.70 1.62 -21.16
N PRO A 2 -3.83 0.71 -21.64
CA PRO A 2 -4.23 -0.33 -22.59
C PRO A 2 -5.23 -1.31 -21.97
N LEU A 3 -6.19 -1.79 -22.76
CA LEU A 3 -7.31 -2.65 -22.34
C LEU A 3 -6.84 -3.86 -21.52
N ILE A 4 -5.73 -4.48 -21.92
CA ILE A 4 -5.12 -5.64 -21.24
C ILE A 4 -4.80 -5.33 -19.77
N LYS A 5 -4.21 -4.16 -19.48
CA LYS A 5 -3.90 -3.76 -18.09
C LYS A 5 -5.18 -3.58 -17.26
N LYS A 6 -6.26 -3.11 -17.87
CA LYS A 6 -7.56 -2.96 -17.19
C LYS A 6 -8.14 -4.33 -16.83
N VAL A 7 -8.11 -5.28 -17.77
CA VAL A 7 -8.56 -6.67 -17.53
C VAL A 7 -7.71 -7.34 -16.45
N GLN A 8 -6.38 -7.23 -16.52
CA GLN A 8 -5.46 -7.78 -15.51
C GLN A 8 -5.75 -7.24 -14.11
N LYS A 9 -5.97 -5.92 -13.97
CA LYS A 9 -6.32 -5.32 -12.67
C LYS A 9 -7.69 -5.77 -12.18
N GLY A 10 -8.69 -5.85 -13.05
CA GLY A 10 -10.03 -6.35 -12.70
C GLY A 10 -10.00 -7.79 -12.20
N LEU A 11 -9.23 -8.65 -12.87
CA LEU A 11 -9.02 -10.03 -12.44
C LEU A 11 -8.28 -10.08 -11.10
N ALA A 12 -7.23 -9.27 -10.91
CA ALA A 12 -6.50 -9.20 -9.65
C ALA A 12 -7.40 -8.79 -8.48
N TRP A 13 -8.24 -7.77 -8.65
CA TRP A 13 -9.24 -7.38 -7.63
C TRP A 13 -10.16 -8.55 -7.31
N THR A 14 -10.74 -9.18 -8.33
CA THR A 14 -11.68 -10.29 -8.16
C THR A 14 -11.04 -11.46 -7.39
N LEU A 15 -9.84 -11.88 -7.79
CA LEU A 15 -9.15 -13.01 -7.18
C LEU A 15 -8.65 -12.69 -5.76
N TYR A 16 -8.07 -11.52 -5.54
CA TYR A 16 -7.48 -11.18 -4.24
C TYR A 16 -8.51 -10.74 -3.20
N SER A 17 -9.68 -10.26 -3.60
CA SER A 17 -10.78 -9.98 -2.66
C SER A 17 -11.34 -11.25 -2.00
N ALA A 18 -11.09 -12.44 -2.55
CA ALA A 18 -11.45 -13.71 -1.91
C ALA A 18 -10.46 -14.14 -0.81
N LEU A 19 -9.30 -13.48 -0.71
CA LEU A 19 -8.30 -13.81 0.30
C LEU A 19 -8.67 -13.23 1.68
N PRO A 20 -8.26 -13.89 2.78
CA PRO A 20 -8.54 -13.39 4.11
C PRO A 20 -7.81 -12.07 4.41
N VAL A 21 -8.51 -11.15 5.07
CA VAL A 21 -7.94 -9.90 5.58
C VAL A 21 -6.97 -10.19 6.73
N ARG A 22 -5.76 -9.64 6.65
CA ARG A 22 -4.75 -9.73 7.71
C ARG A 22 -5.00 -8.64 8.76
N LYS A 23 -5.32 -9.04 9.99
CA LYS A 23 -5.73 -8.14 11.07
C LYS A 23 -4.71 -7.06 11.43
N ASN A 24 -3.42 -7.31 11.24
CA ASN A 24 -2.33 -6.39 11.56
C ASN A 24 -1.76 -5.64 10.34
N LYS A 25 -2.37 -5.76 9.15
CA LYS A 25 -1.86 -5.11 7.93
C LYS A 25 -2.48 -3.74 7.69
N VAL A 26 -1.62 -2.75 7.45
CA VAL A 26 -1.99 -1.38 7.05
C VAL A 26 -1.33 -1.06 5.71
N VAL A 27 -2.12 -0.67 4.72
CA VAL A 27 -1.60 -0.23 3.42
C VAL A 27 -1.73 1.27 3.32
N VAL A 28 -0.64 1.92 2.93
CA VAL A 28 -0.49 3.36 2.97
C VAL A 28 -0.04 3.87 1.61
N THR A 29 -0.59 4.99 1.17
CA THR A 29 -0.17 5.69 -0.06
C THR A 29 -0.23 7.20 0.19
N SER A 30 0.62 7.93 -0.51
CA SER A 30 0.59 9.40 -0.55
C SER A 30 0.67 9.88 -2.00
N PHE A 31 -0.27 10.76 -2.39
CA PHE A 31 -0.34 11.38 -3.71
C PHE A 31 -0.12 10.42 -4.90
N TYR A 32 -0.84 9.29 -4.90
CA TYR A 32 -0.71 8.19 -5.88
C TYR A 32 0.70 7.60 -5.95
N GLY A 33 1.34 7.42 -4.79
CA GLY A 33 2.67 6.83 -4.63
C GLY A 33 3.82 7.74 -5.04
N ARG A 34 3.71 9.06 -4.90
CA ARG A 34 4.80 10.00 -5.26
C ARG A 34 6.00 9.98 -4.32
N GLY A 35 5.87 9.42 -3.12
CA GLY A 35 6.97 9.28 -2.16
C GLY A 35 6.44 9.19 -0.72
N TYR A 36 7.36 9.14 0.25
CA TYR A 36 7.05 9.13 1.67
C TYR A 36 6.80 10.55 2.21
N SER A 37 5.53 10.99 2.24
CA SER A 37 5.20 12.38 2.55
C SER A 37 3.81 12.58 3.18
N ASP A 38 3.61 13.80 3.70
CA ASP A 38 2.34 14.37 4.14
C ASP A 38 1.68 13.64 5.33
N ASN A 39 0.35 13.69 5.46
CA ASN A 39 -0.34 13.07 6.58
C ASN A 39 -0.12 11.55 6.71
N PRO A 40 -0.10 10.73 5.62
CA PRO A 40 0.25 9.31 5.72
C PRO A 40 1.63 9.06 6.33
N LYS A 41 2.64 9.88 6.01
CA LYS A 41 3.98 9.75 6.61
C LYS A 41 3.93 9.95 8.11
N ALA A 42 3.31 11.02 8.58
CA ALA A 42 3.24 11.33 10.01
C ALA A 42 2.53 10.20 10.79
N ILE A 43 1.49 9.59 10.20
CA ILE A 43 0.81 8.43 10.78
C ILE A 43 1.76 7.23 10.87
N VAL A 44 2.51 6.92 9.81
CA VAL A 44 3.43 5.78 9.80
C VAL A 44 4.58 5.97 10.80
N ASP A 45 5.17 7.16 10.88
CA ASP A 45 6.24 7.47 11.82
C ASP A 45 5.79 7.23 13.29
N GLU A 46 4.57 7.63 13.64
CA GLU A 46 3.98 7.38 14.96
C GLU A 46 3.67 5.89 15.18
N LEU A 47 3.13 5.18 14.18
CA LEU A 47 2.84 3.75 14.29
C LEU A 47 4.11 2.91 14.50
N LEU A 48 5.22 3.28 13.85
CA LEU A 48 6.52 2.66 14.06
C LEU A 48 7.04 2.94 15.48
N THR A 49 6.86 4.16 15.98
CA THR A 49 7.27 4.55 17.35
C THR A 49 6.55 3.73 18.42
N ARG A 50 5.30 3.33 18.17
CA ARG A 50 4.51 2.48 19.08
C ARG A 50 4.90 1.00 19.06
N ASP A 51 5.69 0.57 18.07
CA ASP A 51 6.11 -0.83 17.87
C ASP A 51 4.97 -1.86 18.01
N ALA A 52 3.83 -1.56 17.38
CA ALA A 52 2.59 -2.34 17.58
C ALA A 52 2.55 -3.68 16.80
N GLY A 53 3.68 -4.16 16.25
CA GLY A 53 3.74 -5.39 15.46
C GLY A 53 2.92 -5.35 14.16
N LEU A 54 2.76 -4.16 13.58
CA LEU A 54 2.00 -3.95 12.35
C LEU A 54 2.80 -4.30 11.10
N ASP A 55 2.14 -4.93 10.13
CA ASP A 55 2.64 -5.08 8.76
C ASP A 55 2.26 -3.82 7.96
N ILE A 56 3.14 -2.82 7.99
CA ILE A 56 2.92 -1.55 7.28
C ILE A 56 3.48 -1.67 5.86
N VAL A 57 2.64 -1.37 4.87
CA VAL A 57 2.99 -1.43 3.45
C VAL A 57 2.79 -0.08 2.80
N TRP A 58 3.85 0.53 2.31
CA TRP A 58 3.80 1.78 1.57
C TRP A 58 3.75 1.52 0.06
N LEU A 59 2.78 2.10 -0.64
CA LEU A 59 2.68 2.04 -2.09
C LEU A 59 3.41 3.23 -2.71
N ALA A 60 4.46 2.97 -3.49
CA ALA A 60 5.27 4.00 -4.16
C ALA A 60 5.45 3.69 -5.66
N LYS A 61 5.47 4.72 -6.51
CA LYS A 61 5.77 4.57 -7.94
C LYS A 61 7.20 4.11 -8.18
N ASP A 62 8.12 4.62 -7.38
CA ASP A 62 9.53 4.24 -7.35
C ASP A 62 9.90 3.71 -5.96
N PRO A 63 9.79 2.38 -5.73
CA PRO A 63 10.06 1.79 -4.43
C PRO A 63 11.47 2.05 -3.90
N ASP A 64 12.46 2.11 -4.78
CA ASP A 64 13.88 2.21 -4.40
C ASP A 64 14.25 3.61 -3.92
N HIS A 65 13.51 4.63 -4.37
CA HIS A 65 13.74 6.04 -4.03
C HIS A 65 12.59 6.66 -3.22
N ALA A 66 11.71 5.84 -2.63
CA ALA A 66 10.52 6.33 -1.93
C ALA A 66 10.83 7.09 -0.63
N GLY A 67 12.03 6.93 -0.06
CA GLY A 67 12.43 7.56 1.21
C GLY A 67 11.72 6.99 2.44
N VAL A 68 11.22 5.76 2.34
CA VAL A 68 10.48 5.05 3.39
C VAL A 68 11.47 4.47 4.40
N PRO A 69 11.25 4.60 5.73
CA PRO A 69 12.15 4.09 6.75
C PRO A 69 12.15 2.56 6.84
N GLN A 70 13.16 2.01 7.54
CA GLN A 70 13.17 0.59 7.91
C GLN A 70 11.93 0.22 8.74
N GLY A 71 11.49 -1.03 8.63
CA GLY A 71 10.28 -1.53 9.29
C GLY A 71 9.00 -1.37 8.47
N VAL A 72 9.07 -0.70 7.31
CA VAL A 72 7.94 -0.57 6.37
C VAL A 72 8.28 -1.26 5.05
N ARG A 73 7.38 -2.11 4.55
CA ARG A 73 7.54 -2.72 3.23
C ARG A 73 7.12 -1.74 2.15
N VAL A 74 7.87 -1.67 1.06
CA VAL A 74 7.51 -0.82 -0.09
C VAL A 74 7.06 -1.70 -1.25
N VAL A 75 5.89 -1.42 -1.81
CA VAL A 75 5.33 -2.13 -2.96
C VAL A 75 5.04 -1.14 -4.07
N ARG A 76 5.31 -1.55 -5.32
CA ARG A 76 5.10 -0.66 -6.47
C ARG A 76 3.61 -0.33 -6.64
N TYR A 77 3.31 0.97 -6.61
CA TYR A 77 1.98 1.53 -6.81
C TYR A 77 1.40 1.12 -8.18
N ASP A 78 0.08 0.96 -8.23
CA ASP A 78 -0.70 0.67 -9.44
C ASP A 78 -0.35 -0.67 -10.15
N THR A 79 0.05 -1.67 -9.37
CA THR A 79 0.36 -3.03 -9.85
C THR A 79 -0.60 -4.08 -9.27
N PRO A 80 -0.72 -5.28 -9.86
CA PRO A 80 -1.42 -6.40 -9.23
C PRO A 80 -0.91 -6.74 -7.83
N ALA A 81 0.39 -6.54 -7.56
CA ALA A 81 0.95 -6.70 -6.22
C ALA A 81 0.37 -5.68 -5.23
N ALA A 82 0.25 -4.41 -5.62
CA ALA A 82 -0.43 -3.41 -4.81
C ALA A 82 -1.90 -3.77 -4.54
N ILE A 83 -2.62 -4.30 -5.57
CA ILE A 83 -4.00 -4.76 -5.41
C ILE A 83 -4.10 -5.89 -4.39
N ARG A 84 -3.16 -6.83 -4.38
CA ARG A 84 -3.10 -7.90 -3.37
C ARG A 84 -2.92 -7.36 -1.96
N GLU A 85 -2.00 -6.41 -1.79
CA GLU A 85 -1.76 -5.79 -0.48
C GLU A 85 -3.02 -5.07 0.01
N LEU A 86 -3.63 -4.25 -0.85
CA LEU A 86 -4.90 -3.55 -0.58
C LEU A 86 -6.01 -4.54 -0.23
N SER A 87 -6.23 -5.57 -1.05
CA SER A 87 -7.32 -6.54 -0.85
C SER A 87 -7.22 -7.33 0.45
N THR A 88 -6.00 -7.48 1.00
CA THR A 88 -5.75 -8.25 2.23
C THR A 88 -5.45 -7.37 3.44
N ALA A 89 -5.53 -6.04 3.32
CA ALA A 89 -5.27 -5.10 4.40
C ALA A 89 -6.48 -4.89 5.29
N ARG A 90 -6.23 -4.65 6.58
CA ARG A 90 -7.28 -4.28 7.53
C ARG A 90 -7.64 -2.81 7.43
N VAL A 91 -6.65 -1.96 7.16
CA VAL A 91 -6.80 -0.50 7.07
C VAL A 91 -6.07 0.01 5.84
N TRP A 92 -6.69 0.93 5.11
CA TRP A 92 -6.06 1.74 4.07
C TRP A 92 -5.90 3.17 4.57
N VAL A 93 -4.74 3.76 4.33
CA VAL A 93 -4.46 5.18 4.61
C VAL A 93 -4.03 5.83 3.30
N ASP A 94 -4.85 6.75 2.80
CA ASP A 94 -4.59 7.49 1.56
C ASP A 94 -5.00 8.95 1.75
N ASN A 95 -4.35 9.86 1.02
CA ASN A 95 -4.61 11.29 1.09
C ASN A 95 -4.96 11.92 -0.27
N CYS A 96 -5.18 11.10 -1.29
CA CYS A 96 -5.61 11.52 -2.61
C CYS A 96 -7.01 10.96 -2.92
N ARG A 97 -7.67 11.53 -3.94
CA ARG A 97 -9.01 11.09 -4.39
C ARG A 97 -9.02 10.78 -5.87
#